data_AF-A0A7J7E4U1-F1
#
_entry.id   AF-A0A7J7E4U1-F1
#
_cell.length_a   1.000
_cell.length_b   1.000
_cell.length_c   1.000
_cell.angle_alpha   90.00
_cell.angle_beta   90.00
_cell.angle_gamma   90.00
#
_symmetry.space_group_name_H-M   'P 1'
#
loop_
_entity.id
_entity.type
_entity.pdbx_description
1 polymer ?
#
loop_
_entity_poly.entity_id
_entity_poly.type
_entity_poly.pdbx_seq_one_letter_code
_entity_poly.pdbx_strand_id
1 'polypeptide(L)'
;VIEIEDASPTKCPITTKLVLDEDEETKEPLVQVHRNMVIKLKPHQVDGVQFMWDCCCESVKKTKKSPGSGCILAHCMGLGKTLQVVSFLHTVLLCDKLDFSTALVVCPLNTALNWMNEFEKWQEGLKDDEKLEVSELATVKRPQERSYMLQRWQEDGGVMIIGYEMYRNLAQGRNVKSRKLKEIFNKALVDPGKILAGTEIKKQVE
;
A
#
# COMPACT_ATOMS: atom_id res chain seq x y z
N VAL A 1 -48.95 -21.61 2.28
CA VAL A 1 -47.49 -21.61 2.10
C VAL A 1 -47.19 -20.50 1.13
N ILE A 2 -46.59 -19.41 1.61
CA ILE A 2 -46.19 -18.27 0.76
C ILE A 2 -44.78 -18.61 0.33
N GLU A 3 -44.61 -18.98 -0.95
CA GLU A 3 -43.30 -19.15 -1.55
C GLU A 3 -42.67 -17.76 -1.70
N ILE A 4 -41.56 -17.56 -0.99
CA ILE A 4 -40.73 -16.38 -1.14
C ILE A 4 -39.83 -16.68 -2.35
N GLU A 5 -40.08 -16.00 -3.46
CA GLU A 5 -39.21 -16.02 -4.63
C GLU A 5 -37.81 -15.53 -4.25
N ASP A 6 -36.82 -16.39 -4.52
CA ASP A 6 -35.39 -16.10 -4.38
C ASP A 6 -35.02 -14.85 -5.17
N ALA A 7 -34.57 -13.82 -4.45
CA ALA A 7 -34.03 -12.60 -5.04
C ALA A 7 -32.72 -12.93 -5.78
N SER A 8 -32.79 -12.88 -7.11
CA SER A 8 -31.66 -12.95 -8.04
C SER A 8 -30.43 -12.13 -7.59
N PRO A 9 -29.18 -12.59 -7.86
CA PRO A 9 -27.99 -11.82 -7.54
C PRO A 9 -27.87 -10.66 -8.54
N THR A 10 -28.11 -9.44 -8.05
CA THR A 10 -27.88 -8.19 -8.77
C THR A 10 -26.43 -8.16 -9.26
N LYS A 11 -26.22 -8.29 -10.58
CA LYS A 11 -24.90 -8.05 -11.21
C LYS A 11 -24.53 -6.59 -10.97
N CYS A 12 -23.68 -6.33 -9.99
CA CYS A 12 -23.05 -5.03 -9.85
C CYS A 12 -22.21 -4.74 -11.10
N PRO A 13 -22.25 -3.52 -11.66
CA PRO A 13 -21.43 -3.17 -12.80
C PRO A 13 -19.94 -3.31 -12.43
N ILE A 14 -19.19 -4.05 -13.25
CA ILE A 14 -17.75 -4.22 -13.09
C ILE A 14 -17.08 -2.97 -13.65
N THR A 15 -16.35 -2.25 -12.82
CA THR A 15 -15.48 -1.16 -13.28
C THR A 15 -14.33 -1.75 -14.09
N THR A 16 -14.14 -1.28 -15.32
CA THR A 16 -13.10 -1.79 -16.23
C THR A 16 -11.91 -0.86 -16.38
N LYS A 17 -12.06 0.40 -15.97
CA LYS A 17 -11.04 1.45 -16.06
C LYS A 17 -11.17 2.40 -14.87
N LEU A 18 -10.04 2.76 -14.27
CA LEU A 18 -9.94 3.78 -13.23
C LEU A 18 -8.71 4.64 -13.52
N VAL A 19 -8.93 5.86 -14.02
CA VAL A 19 -7.90 6.87 -14.26
C VAL A 19 -7.89 7.79 -13.06
N LEU A 20 -6.74 7.92 -12.40
CA LEU A 20 -6.56 8.73 -11.20
C LEU A 20 -6.13 10.17 -11.55
N ASP A 21 -5.37 10.33 -12.62
CA ASP A 21 -4.91 11.63 -13.12
C ASP A 21 -4.78 11.59 -14.65
N GLU A 22 -5.09 12.71 -15.30
CA GLU A 22 -5.06 12.89 -16.76
C GLU A 22 -4.33 14.17 -17.14
N ASP A 23 -3.73 14.17 -18.33
CA ASP A 23 -3.12 15.38 -18.86
C ASP A 23 -4.21 16.39 -19.25
N GLU A 24 -4.06 17.63 -18.79
CA GLU A 24 -5.06 18.69 -19.01
C GLU A 24 -5.26 19.01 -20.50
N GLU A 25 -4.20 18.89 -21.32
CA GLU A 25 -4.21 19.24 -22.74
C GLU A 25 -4.52 18.03 -23.61
N THR A 26 -3.79 16.92 -23.43
CA THR A 26 -3.90 15.75 -24.32
C THR A 26 -5.03 14.79 -23.93
N LYS A 27 -5.56 14.91 -22.70
CA LYS A 27 -6.53 13.97 -22.12
C LYS A 27 -6.02 12.54 -22.01
N GLU A 28 -4.71 12.34 -22.09
CA GLU A 28 -4.09 11.04 -21.89
C GLU A 28 -3.99 10.72 -20.39
N PRO A 29 -4.22 9.45 -19.99
CA PRO A 29 -4.10 9.06 -18.59
C PRO A 29 -2.64 9.19 -18.13
N LEU A 30 -2.41 10.02 -17.12
CA LEU A 30 -1.12 10.12 -16.45
C LEU A 30 -0.93 8.98 -15.47
N VAL A 31 -1.96 8.72 -14.67
CA VAL A 31 -1.95 7.66 -13.65
C VAL A 31 -3.23 6.85 -13.80
N GLN A 32 -3.09 5.55 -13.97
CA GLN A 32 -4.22 4.65 -14.16
C GLN A 32 -3.96 3.35 -13.38
N VAL A 33 -4.99 2.89 -12.68
CA VAL A 33 -4.91 1.63 -11.94
C VAL A 33 -4.87 0.46 -12.94
N HIS A 34 -4.00 -0.51 -12.65
CA HIS A 34 -3.78 -1.65 -13.53
C HIS A 34 -5.07 -2.45 -13.75
N ARG A 35 -5.36 -2.83 -15.01
CA ARG A 35 -6.63 -3.44 -15.41
C ARG A 35 -6.98 -4.68 -14.58
N ASN A 36 -6.01 -5.56 -14.31
CA ASN A 36 -6.24 -6.79 -13.54
C ASN A 36 -6.60 -6.53 -12.07
N MET A 37 -6.29 -5.34 -11.54
CA MET A 37 -6.71 -4.92 -10.20
C MET A 37 -8.09 -4.26 -10.24
N VAL A 38 -8.33 -3.37 -11.21
CA VAL A 38 -9.61 -2.63 -11.32
C VAL A 38 -10.80 -3.58 -11.46
N ILE A 39 -10.68 -4.63 -12.27
CA ILE A 39 -11.77 -5.61 -12.46
C ILE A 39 -12.11 -6.40 -11.18
N LYS A 40 -11.20 -6.44 -10.20
CA LYS A 40 -11.40 -7.11 -8.91
C LYS A 40 -12.00 -6.17 -7.86
N LEU A 41 -12.02 -4.85 -8.10
CA LEU A 41 -12.58 -3.84 -7.20
C LEU A 41 -14.10 -3.74 -7.35
N LYS A 42 -14.80 -3.70 -6.22
CA LYS A 42 -16.21 -3.29 -6.16
C LYS A 42 -16.34 -1.76 -6.30
N PRO A 43 -17.51 -1.22 -6.70
CA PRO A 43 -17.70 0.21 -6.88
C PRO A 43 -17.24 1.07 -5.68
N HIS A 44 -17.62 0.72 -4.45
CA HIS A 44 -17.19 1.46 -3.25
C HIS A 44 -15.68 1.34 -2.98
N GLN A 45 -15.01 0.32 -3.53
CA GLN A 45 -13.57 0.17 -3.41
C GLN A 45 -12.83 1.01 -4.46
N VAL A 46 -13.42 1.19 -5.65
CA VAL A 46 -12.95 2.14 -6.66
C VAL A 46 -12.95 3.55 -6.07
N ASP A 47 -14.05 3.95 -5.43
CA ASP A 47 -14.15 5.25 -4.75
C ASP A 47 -13.09 5.39 -3.65
N GLY A 48 -12.82 4.32 -2.90
CA GLY A 48 -11.77 4.32 -1.87
C GLY A 48 -10.36 4.50 -2.44
N VAL A 49 -10.06 3.94 -3.61
CA VAL A 49 -8.76 4.13 -4.29
C VAL A 49 -8.64 5.56 -4.82
N GLN A 50 -9.70 6.09 -5.44
CA GLN A 50 -9.72 7.49 -5.87
C GLN A 50 -9.54 8.43 -4.68
N PHE A 51 -10.24 8.19 -3.57
CA PHE A 51 -10.09 8.98 -2.35
C PHE A 51 -8.66 8.98 -1.80
N MET A 52 -7.97 7.83 -1.79
CA MET A 52 -6.56 7.78 -1.38
C MET A 52 -5.67 8.60 -2.31
N TRP A 53 -5.91 8.53 -3.62
CA TRP A 53 -5.20 9.37 -4.59
C TRP A 53 -5.42 10.86 -4.34
N ASP A 54 -6.66 11.27 -4.18
CA ASP A 54 -7.05 12.67 -3.96
C ASP A 54 -6.49 13.22 -2.65
N CYS A 55 -6.31 12.39 -1.62
CA CYS A 55 -5.70 12.84 -0.36
C CYS A 55 -4.16 12.87 -0.44
N CYS A 56 -3.56 11.80 -0.99
CA CYS A 56 -2.13 11.55 -0.87
C CYS A 56 -1.30 12.17 -1.99
N CYS A 57 -1.89 12.35 -3.18
CA CYS A 57 -1.17 12.74 -4.39
C CYS A 57 -1.82 13.95 -5.06
N GLU A 58 -3.15 13.95 -5.19
CA GLU A 58 -3.98 14.89 -5.94
C GLU A 58 -3.69 14.92 -7.44
N SER A 59 -2.44 15.18 -7.83
CA SER A 59 -1.96 15.13 -9.21
C SER A 59 -0.46 14.88 -9.26
N VAL A 60 0.03 14.38 -10.40
CA VAL A 60 1.46 14.22 -10.70
C VAL A 60 2.21 15.55 -10.58
N LYS A 61 1.57 16.68 -10.93
CA LYS A 61 2.19 18.01 -10.80
C LYS A 61 2.40 18.39 -9.33
N LYS A 62 1.46 18.03 -8.45
CA LYS A 62 1.52 18.38 -7.02
C LYS A 62 2.55 17.54 -6.27
N THR A 63 2.64 16.25 -6.55
CA THR A 63 3.60 15.34 -5.92
C THR A 63 5.07 15.76 -6.13
N LYS A 64 5.36 16.46 -7.24
CA LYS A 64 6.70 17.02 -7.52
C LYS A 64 7.01 18.31 -6.76
N LYS A 65 5.98 19.07 -6.36
CA LYS A 65 6.13 20.38 -5.69
C LYS A 65 6.09 20.28 -4.17
N SER A 66 5.27 19.40 -3.63
CA SER A 66 5.08 19.25 -2.18
C SER A 66 4.87 17.79 -1.81
N PRO A 67 5.32 17.36 -0.63
CA PRO A 67 4.81 16.12 -0.05
C PRO A 67 3.29 16.25 0.09
N GLY A 68 2.53 15.30 -0.43
CA GLY A 68 1.07 15.31 -0.35
C GLY A 68 0.56 15.20 1.09
N SER A 69 -0.76 15.10 1.25
CA SER A 69 -1.36 14.91 2.58
C SER A 69 -1.45 13.42 2.95
N GLY A 70 -1.80 13.12 4.20
CA GLY A 70 -2.17 11.75 4.59
C GLY A 70 -3.65 11.49 4.37
N CYS A 71 -4.06 10.21 4.41
CA CYS A 71 -5.47 9.82 4.40
C CYS A 71 -5.81 8.83 5.52
N ILE A 72 -7.08 8.78 5.92
CA ILE A 72 -7.61 7.82 6.88
C ILE A 72 -8.77 7.06 6.22
N LEU A 73 -8.57 5.76 5.97
CA LEU A 73 -9.63 4.88 5.49
C LEU A 73 -10.42 4.28 6.66
N ALA A 74 -11.53 4.93 7.02
CA ALA A 74 -12.37 4.55 8.18
C ALA A 74 -13.60 3.68 7.83
N HIS A 75 -13.66 3.08 6.64
CA HIS A 75 -14.77 2.19 6.26
C HIS A 75 -14.92 0.98 7.21
N CYS A 76 -16.14 0.45 7.32
CA CYS A 76 -16.47 -0.73 8.13
C CYS A 76 -15.54 -1.93 7.86
N MET A 77 -15.40 -2.81 8.86
CA MET A 77 -14.64 -4.06 8.72
C MET A 77 -15.28 -4.96 7.65
N GLY A 78 -14.47 -5.78 6.98
CA GLY A 78 -14.96 -6.71 5.93
C GLY A 78 -15.19 -6.10 4.53
N LEU A 79 -15.07 -4.78 4.36
CA LEU A 79 -15.28 -4.12 3.06
C LEU A 79 -14.10 -4.22 2.06
N GLY A 80 -13.06 -5.01 2.40
CA GLY A 80 -11.91 -5.22 1.52
C GLY A 80 -10.99 -4.00 1.39
N LYS A 81 -10.73 -3.30 2.50
CA LYS A 81 -9.78 -2.16 2.54
C LYS A 81 -8.38 -2.54 2.06
N THR A 82 -7.92 -3.75 2.37
CA THR A 82 -6.60 -4.24 1.95
C THR A 82 -6.43 -4.20 0.44
N LEU A 83 -7.43 -4.67 -0.33
CA LEU A 83 -7.38 -4.60 -1.80
C LEU A 83 -7.32 -3.15 -2.32
N GLN A 84 -8.04 -2.21 -1.68
CA GLN A 84 -7.93 -0.80 -2.03
C GLN A 84 -6.49 -0.31 -1.86
N VAL A 85 -5.89 -0.57 -0.70
CA VAL A 85 -4.50 -0.17 -0.39
C VAL A 85 -3.51 -0.84 -1.34
N VAL A 86 -3.64 -2.13 -1.61
CA VAL A 86 -2.77 -2.85 -2.55
C VAL A 86 -2.88 -2.25 -3.95
N SER A 87 -4.10 -1.95 -4.41
CA SER A 87 -4.32 -1.35 -5.74
C SER A 87 -3.73 0.05 -5.84
N PHE A 88 -3.87 0.84 -4.78
CA PHE A 88 -3.28 2.17 -4.68
C PHE A 88 -1.75 2.10 -4.68
N LEU A 89 -1.15 1.30 -3.79
CA LEU A 89 0.31 1.14 -3.70
C LEU A 89 0.92 0.60 -4.99
N HIS A 90 0.27 -0.36 -5.63
CA HIS A 90 0.69 -0.87 -6.95
C HIS A 90 0.73 0.24 -7.99
N THR A 91 -0.32 1.04 -8.05
CA THR A 91 -0.42 2.13 -9.02
C THR A 91 0.64 3.21 -8.80
N VAL A 92 0.84 3.64 -7.54
CA VAL A 92 1.76 4.76 -7.26
C VAL A 92 3.23 4.38 -7.31
N LEU A 93 3.60 3.14 -6.97
CA LEU A 93 4.99 2.68 -6.95
C LEU A 93 5.50 2.23 -8.31
N LEU A 94 4.62 1.80 -9.23
CA LEU A 94 4.99 1.38 -10.58
C LEU A 94 4.71 2.43 -11.65
N CYS A 95 4.23 3.62 -11.27
CA CYS A 95 3.99 4.70 -12.22
C CYS A 95 5.26 5.54 -12.42
N ASP A 96 5.88 5.45 -13.61
CA ASP A 96 7.09 6.20 -13.97
C ASP A 96 6.96 7.73 -13.87
N LYS A 97 5.73 8.25 -13.84
CA LYS A 97 5.47 9.70 -13.72
C LYS A 97 5.56 10.18 -12.28
N LEU A 98 5.60 9.26 -11.31
CA LEU A 98 5.66 9.53 -9.88
C LEU A 98 7.03 9.14 -9.31
N ASP A 99 7.52 9.93 -8.35
CA ASP A 99 8.82 9.69 -7.71
C ASP A 99 8.71 8.82 -6.44
N PHE A 100 7.77 7.87 -6.41
CA PHE A 100 7.58 6.97 -5.26
C PHE A 100 8.21 5.61 -5.57
N SER A 101 9.24 5.24 -4.84
CA SER A 101 9.89 3.92 -4.99
C SER A 101 9.57 2.96 -3.86
N THR A 102 9.16 3.46 -2.69
CA THR A 102 9.01 2.64 -1.47
C THR A 102 7.73 2.96 -0.69
N ALA A 103 7.14 1.93 -0.09
CA ALA A 103 6.02 2.06 0.85
C ALA A 103 6.20 1.19 2.10
N LEU A 104 5.88 1.74 3.27
CA LEU A 104 5.97 1.04 4.56
C LEU A 104 4.57 0.77 5.11
N VAL A 105 4.23 -0.51 5.26
CA VAL A 105 2.98 -0.96 5.89
C VAL A 105 3.25 -1.33 7.34
N VAL A 106 2.74 -0.52 8.27
CA VAL A 106 2.82 -0.80 9.71
C VAL A 106 1.52 -1.42 10.19
N CYS A 107 1.56 -2.64 10.74
CA CYS A 107 0.36 -3.40 11.09
C CYS A 107 0.51 -4.16 12.43
N PRO A 108 -0.59 -4.69 13.00
CA PRO A 108 -0.50 -5.66 14.08
C PRO A 108 0.31 -6.90 13.65
N LEU A 109 1.19 -7.40 14.53
CA LEU A 109 2.11 -8.51 14.21
C LEU A 109 1.38 -9.74 13.65
N ASN A 110 0.22 -10.08 14.23
CA ASN A 110 -0.60 -11.21 13.81
C ASN A 110 -1.25 -11.05 12.42
N THR A 111 -1.14 -9.88 11.79
CA THR A 111 -1.64 -9.63 10.44
C THR A 111 -0.55 -9.43 9.41
N ALA A 112 0.73 -9.40 9.79
CA ALA A 112 1.83 -9.14 8.86
C ALA A 112 1.89 -10.17 7.72
N LEU A 113 1.76 -11.46 8.04
CA LEU A 113 1.72 -12.52 7.02
C LEU A 113 0.42 -12.49 6.19
N ASN A 114 -0.68 -12.02 6.77
CA ASN A 114 -1.92 -11.85 6.01
C ASN A 114 -1.78 -10.74 4.97
N TRP A 115 -1.04 -9.67 5.28
CA TRP A 115 -0.71 -8.63 4.30
C TRP A 115 0.11 -9.19 3.14
N MET A 116 1.15 -9.99 3.43
CA MET A 116 1.94 -10.68 2.39
C MET A 116 1.03 -11.51 1.47
N ASN A 117 0.16 -12.33 2.04
CA ASN A 117 -0.77 -13.18 1.27
C ASN A 117 -1.75 -12.35 0.43
N GLU A 118 -2.21 -11.21 0.93
CA GLU A 118 -3.08 -10.31 0.16
C GLU A 118 -2.35 -9.68 -1.02
N PHE A 119 -1.10 -9.23 -0.86
CA PHE A 119 -0.28 -8.75 -1.98
C PHE A 119 -0.07 -9.85 -3.03
N GLU A 120 0.26 -11.08 -2.61
CA GLU A 120 0.46 -12.20 -3.52
C GLU A 120 -0.82 -12.53 -4.30
N LYS A 121 -1.94 -12.69 -3.58
CA LYS A 121 -3.26 -12.96 -4.15
C LYS A 121 -3.71 -11.92 -5.17
N TRP A 122 -3.58 -10.63 -4.85
CA TRP A 122 -4.12 -9.58 -5.73
C TRP A 122 -3.25 -9.36 -6.97
N GLN A 123 -1.97 -9.73 -6.91
CA GLN A 123 -1.01 -9.69 -8.01
C GLN A 123 -0.99 -10.97 -8.86
N GLU A 124 -1.78 -11.98 -8.51
CA GLU A 124 -1.94 -13.20 -9.31
C GLU A 124 -2.41 -12.86 -10.74
N GLY A 125 -1.68 -13.40 -11.73
CA GLY A 125 -1.91 -13.18 -13.15
C GLY A 125 -1.26 -11.92 -13.73
N LEU A 126 -0.51 -11.16 -12.95
CA LEU A 126 0.39 -10.11 -13.46
C LEU A 126 1.70 -10.71 -13.97
N LYS A 127 2.34 -10.07 -14.94
CA LYS A 127 3.71 -10.42 -15.34
C LYS A 127 4.69 -10.01 -14.23
N ASP A 128 5.88 -10.59 -14.24
CA ASP A 128 6.85 -10.35 -13.17
C ASP A 128 7.34 -8.90 -13.11
N ASP A 129 7.45 -8.22 -14.25
CA ASP A 129 7.78 -6.79 -14.36
C ASP A 129 6.64 -5.84 -13.97
N GLU A 130 5.41 -6.38 -13.82
CA GLU A 130 4.22 -5.65 -13.41
C GLU A 130 3.88 -5.90 -11.92
N LYS A 131 4.70 -6.64 -11.17
CA LYS A 131 4.49 -6.95 -9.74
C LYS A 131 5.31 -6.02 -8.85
N LEU A 132 4.75 -5.73 -7.68
CA LEU A 132 5.47 -5.15 -6.56
C LEU A 132 6.28 -6.22 -5.85
N GLU A 133 7.54 -5.89 -5.58
CA GLU A 133 8.36 -6.58 -4.59
C GLU A 133 7.82 -6.28 -3.18
N VAL A 134 7.57 -7.33 -2.40
CA VAL A 134 7.00 -7.21 -1.05
C VAL A 134 7.85 -8.02 -0.07
N SER A 135 8.29 -7.38 1.00
CA SER A 135 9.09 -7.98 2.07
C SER A 135 8.46 -7.74 3.44
N GLU A 136 8.70 -8.64 4.39
CA GLU A 136 8.21 -8.51 5.76
C GLU A 136 9.32 -8.73 6.80
N LEU A 137 9.21 -8.07 7.95
CA LEU A 137 10.18 -8.21 9.05
C LEU A 137 9.66 -9.02 10.24
N ALA A 138 8.39 -9.43 10.24
CA ALA A 138 7.76 -10.17 11.33
C ALA A 138 8.45 -11.51 11.62
N THR A 139 8.93 -12.22 10.59
CA THR A 139 9.62 -13.51 10.76
C THR A 139 11.14 -13.38 10.95
N VAL A 140 11.70 -12.21 10.65
CA VAL A 140 13.14 -11.96 10.68
C VAL A 140 13.60 -11.78 12.13
N LYS A 141 14.45 -12.69 12.61
CA LYS A 141 14.86 -12.71 14.03
C LYS A 141 16.08 -11.85 14.32
N ARG A 142 17.06 -11.80 13.40
CA ARG A 142 18.35 -11.17 13.66
C ARG A 142 18.35 -9.69 13.27
N PRO A 143 18.85 -8.77 14.12
CA PRO A 143 18.95 -7.35 13.79
C PRO A 143 19.76 -7.05 12.51
N GLN A 144 20.80 -7.85 12.23
CA GLN A 144 21.64 -7.70 11.05
C GLN A 144 20.88 -8.04 9.75
N GLU A 145 20.08 -9.11 9.78
CA GLU A 145 19.22 -9.49 8.65
C GLU A 145 18.14 -8.42 8.43
N ARG A 146 17.53 -7.92 9.51
CA ARG A 146 16.57 -6.79 9.42
C ARG A 146 17.19 -5.55 8.80
N SER A 147 18.42 -5.19 9.19
CA SER A 147 19.10 -4.03 8.59
C SER A 147 19.40 -4.24 7.12
N TYR A 148 19.83 -5.44 6.73
CA TYR A 148 20.07 -5.77 5.33
C TYR A 148 18.78 -5.65 4.50
N MET A 149 17.67 -6.22 4.98
CA MET A 149 16.39 -6.13 4.28
C MET A 149 15.87 -4.71 4.17
N LEU A 150 16.01 -3.88 5.21
CA LEU A 150 15.61 -2.47 5.16
C LEU A 150 16.47 -1.66 4.19
N GLN A 151 17.79 -1.88 4.17
CA GLN A 151 18.68 -1.22 3.21
C GLN A 151 18.33 -1.60 1.78
N ARG A 152 18.16 -2.91 1.53
CA ARG A 152 17.78 -3.41 0.22
C ARG A 152 16.44 -2.84 -0.24
N TRP A 153 15.44 -2.81 0.63
CA TRP A 153 14.15 -2.21 0.31
C TRP A 153 14.25 -0.71 -0.02
N GLN A 154 15.10 0.04 0.67
CA GLN A 154 15.34 1.45 0.32
C GLN A 154 16.03 1.63 -1.04
N GLU A 155 16.86 0.68 -1.45
CA GLU A 155 17.63 0.73 -2.71
C GLU A 155 16.79 0.23 -3.89
N ASP A 156 16.16 -0.94 -3.75
CA ASP A 156 15.44 -1.65 -4.82
C ASP A 156 13.98 -1.15 -4.96
N GLY A 157 13.41 -0.57 -3.92
CA GLY A 157 12.00 -0.17 -3.90
C GLY A 157 11.05 -1.27 -3.41
N GLY A 158 9.75 -1.03 -3.58
CA GLY A 158 8.67 -1.95 -3.23
C GLY A 158 8.06 -1.70 -1.85
N VAL A 159 7.43 -2.73 -1.29
CA VAL A 159 6.66 -2.64 -0.05
C VAL A 159 7.36 -3.38 1.09
N MET A 160 7.53 -2.71 2.23
CA MET A 160 8.01 -3.30 3.47
C MET A 160 6.88 -3.39 4.49
N ILE A 161 6.65 -4.58 5.04
CA ILE A 161 5.66 -4.83 6.09
C ILE A 161 6.36 -5.00 7.43
N ILE A 162 5.94 -4.22 8.44
CA ILE A 162 6.52 -4.23 9.78
C ILE A 162 5.42 -4.25 10.86
N GLY A 163 5.65 -5.01 11.93
CA GLY A 163 4.78 -5.01 13.10
C GLY A 163 4.93 -3.71 13.91
N TYR A 164 3.84 -3.18 14.48
CA TYR A 164 3.85 -1.95 15.29
C TYR A 164 4.93 -1.93 16.38
N GLU A 165 5.08 -3.02 17.13
CA GLU A 165 6.08 -3.11 18.19
C GLU A 165 7.51 -3.07 17.64
N MET A 166 7.75 -3.78 16.54
CA MET A 166 9.05 -3.80 15.89
C MET A 166 9.40 -2.42 15.32
N TYR A 167 8.46 -1.76 14.65
CA TYR A 167 8.63 -0.40 14.16
C TYR A 167 9.04 0.55 15.29
N ARG A 168 8.30 0.56 16.41
CA ARG A 168 8.63 1.41 17.57
C ARG A 168 10.01 1.10 18.13
N ASN A 169 10.36 -0.18 18.28
CA ASN A 169 11.65 -0.58 18.83
C ASN A 169 12.82 -0.15 17.92
N LEU A 170 12.70 -0.36 16.61
CA LEU A 170 13.76 -0.01 15.64
C LEU A 170 13.87 1.51 15.43
N ALA A 171 12.74 2.22 15.30
CA ALA A 171 12.71 3.68 15.12
C ALA A 171 13.32 4.42 16.33
N GLN A 172 13.11 3.91 17.55
CA GLN A 172 13.70 4.46 18.77
C GLN A 172 15.11 3.90 19.07
N GLY A 173 15.62 3.00 18.24
CA GLY A 173 16.92 2.34 18.46
C GLY A 173 16.99 1.51 19.75
N ARG A 174 15.84 1.06 20.29
CA ARG A 174 15.79 0.21 21.49
C ARG A 174 16.43 -1.14 21.18
N ASN A 175 17.20 -1.67 22.14
CA ASN A 175 17.90 -2.96 22.02
C ASN A 175 18.91 -3.06 20.86
N VAL A 176 19.24 -1.95 20.19
CA VAL A 176 20.30 -1.89 19.16
C VAL A 176 21.54 -1.23 19.75
N LYS A 177 22.58 -2.03 20.03
CA LYS A 177 23.85 -1.49 20.59
C LYS A 177 24.72 -0.80 19.53
N SER A 178 24.71 -1.31 18.29
CA SER A 178 25.54 -0.79 17.21
C SER A 178 25.04 0.57 16.73
N ARG A 179 25.92 1.59 16.75
CA ARG A 179 25.65 2.92 16.22
C ARG A 179 25.31 2.88 14.72
N LYS A 180 26.08 2.11 13.94
CA LYS A 180 25.84 1.94 12.51
C LYS A 180 24.42 1.40 12.22
N LEU A 181 23.97 0.40 12.99
CA LEU A 181 22.62 -0.16 12.83
C LEU A 181 21.53 0.85 13.20
N LYS A 182 21.75 1.66 14.24
CA LYS A 182 20.82 2.74 14.61
C LYS A 182 20.66 3.77 13.49
N GLU A 183 21.76 4.19 12.88
CA GLU A 183 21.74 5.13 11.75
C GLU A 183 20.97 4.55 10.55
N ILE A 184 21.18 3.27 10.23
CA ILE A 184 20.43 2.57 9.17
C ILE A 184 18.92 2.54 9.48
N PHE A 185 18.52 2.11 10.68
CA PHE A 185 17.10 2.02 11.03
C PHE A 185 16.43 3.39 11.10
N ASN A 186 17.13 4.41 11.57
CA ASN A 186 16.60 5.77 11.62
C ASN A 186 16.38 6.33 10.20
N LYS A 187 17.38 6.17 9.32
CA LYS A 187 17.26 6.52 7.89
C LYS A 187 16.14 5.74 7.19
N ALA A 188 15.89 4.48 7.57
CA ALA A 188 14.88 3.66 6.92
C ALA A 188 13.45 3.90 7.43
N LEU A 189 13.26 4.26 8.69
CA LEU A 189 11.94 4.23 9.35
C LEU A 189 11.47 5.58 9.88
N VAL A 190 12.38 6.55 10.07
CA VAL A 190 12.09 7.85 10.68
C VAL A 190 12.23 8.97 9.65
N ASP A 191 13.30 8.95 8.86
CA ASP A 191 13.52 9.92 7.78
C ASP A 191 13.86 9.22 6.46
N PRO A 192 12.88 8.54 5.84
CA PRO A 192 13.15 7.75 4.65
C PRO A 192 13.07 8.56 3.34
N GLY A 193 12.89 9.88 3.40
CA GLY A 193 12.70 10.72 2.22
C GLY A 193 11.26 10.63 1.66
N LYS A 194 11.12 10.50 0.34
CA LYS A 194 9.81 10.42 -0.35
C LYS A 194 9.17 9.02 -0.20
N ILE A 195 8.70 8.68 1.00
CA ILE A 195 7.87 7.50 1.26
C ILE A 195 6.41 7.90 1.39
N LEU A 196 5.51 7.17 0.73
CA LEU A 196 4.09 7.19 1.08
C LEU A 196 3.91 6.47 2.42
N ALA A 197 4.00 7.23 3.51
CA ALA A 197 3.75 6.73 4.86
C ALA A 197 2.27 6.98 5.22
N GLY A 198 1.42 5.94 5.13
CA GLY A 198 0.06 6.06 5.64
C GLY A 198 -0.93 5.01 5.18
N THR A 199 -1.08 3.94 5.95
CA THR A 199 -2.41 3.40 6.24
C THR A 199 -2.41 2.80 7.64
N GLU A 200 -2.74 3.62 8.65
CA GLU A 200 -2.95 3.10 9.99
C GLU A 200 -4.30 2.35 10.02
N ILE A 201 -4.30 1.06 9.69
CA ILE A 201 -5.48 0.22 9.90
C ILE A 201 -5.58 -0.07 11.39
N LYS A 202 -6.27 0.79 12.13
CA LYS A 202 -6.72 0.48 13.48
C LYS A 202 -7.67 -0.71 13.41
N LYS A 203 -7.15 -1.90 13.70
CA LYS A 203 -7.93 -3.07 14.08
C LYS A 203 -8.46 -2.77 15.49
N GLN A 204 -9.67 -2.21 15.60
CA GLN A 204 -10.41 -2.30 16.85
C GLN A 204 -10.73 -3.78 17.03
N VAL A 205 -9.97 -4.43 17.91
CA VAL A 205 -10.36 -5.68 18.52
C VAL A 205 -11.13 -5.27 19.78
N GLU A 206 -12.45 -5.38 19.73
CA GLU A 206 -13.21 -5.77 20.92
C GLU A 206 -13.17 -7.29 21.03
#